data_AF-A0A942L9V6-F1
#
_entry.id   AF-A0A942L9V6-F1
#
_cell.length_a   1.000
_cell.length_b   1.000
_cell.length_c   1.000
_cell.angle_alpha   90.00
_cell.angle_beta   90.00
_cell.angle_gamma   90.00
#
_symmetry.space_group_name_H-M   'P 1'
#
loop_
_entity.id
_entity.type
_entity.pdbx_description
1 polymer ?
#
loop_
_entity_poly.entity_id
_entity_poly.type
_entity_poly.pdbx_seq_one_letter_code
_entity_poly.pdbx_strand_id
1 'polypeptide(L)' 'MLLPTSPLSGNQILKLSLEKAKKMGIKEVILPCNIDNTASKKIIEKNNGQLLITIYDEDQDEYLYKYVVL' A
#
# COMPACT_ATOMS: atom_id res chain seq x y z
N MET A 1 -2.32 -4.18 27.21
CA MET A 1 -2.72 -4.49 25.82
C MET A 1 -1.67 -5.43 25.27
N LEU A 2 -1.97 -6.72 25.17
CA LEU A 2 -1.00 -7.69 24.64
C LEU A 2 -0.87 -7.44 23.12
N LEU A 3 0.30 -6.99 22.69
CA LEU A 3 0.65 -7.02 21.27
C LEU A 3 0.72 -8.51 20.86
N PRO A 4 0.16 -8.89 19.72
CA PRO A 4 0.25 -10.27 19.26
C PRO A 4 1.73 -10.66 19.09
N THR A 5 2.12 -11.78 19.69
CA THR A 5 3.49 -12.31 19.72
C THR A 5 3.91 -12.97 18.40
N SER A 6 3.14 -12.79 17.32
CA SER A 6 3.41 -13.34 15.99
C SER A 6 3.64 -12.19 14.99
N PRO A 7 4.62 -12.29 14.08
CA PRO A 7 4.88 -11.26 13.08
C PRO A 7 3.64 -11.05 12.21
N LEU A 8 3.21 -9.80 12.08
CA LEU A 8 2.10 -9.44 11.21
C LEU A 8 2.51 -9.60 9.75
N SER A 9 1.61 -10.14 8.94
CA SER A 9 1.78 -10.12 7.48
C SER A 9 1.70 -8.69 6.93
N GLY A 10 2.32 -8.44 5.77
CA GLY A 10 2.23 -7.14 5.09
C GLY A 10 0.79 -6.68 4.85
N ASN A 11 -0.13 -7.61 4.57
CA ASN A 11 -1.55 -7.32 4.45
C ASN A 11 -2.18 -6.81 5.75
N GLN A 12 -1.84 -7.40 6.90
CA GLN A 12 -2.34 -6.94 8.20
C GLN A 12 -1.76 -5.58 8.56
N ILE A 13 -0.47 -5.37 8.27
CA ILE A 13 0.20 -4.08 8.50
C ILE A 13 -0.48 -2.98 7.67
N LEU A 14 -0.70 -3.20 6.37
CA LEU A 14 -1.38 -2.22 5.51
C LEU A 14 -2.78 -1.92 6.02
N LYS A 15 -3.58 -2.95 6.33
CA LYS A 15 -4.94 -2.79 6.84
C LYS A 15 -4.99 -1.93 8.11
N LEU A 16 -4.15 -2.24 9.11
CA LEU A 16 -4.10 -1.49 10.37
C LEU A 16 -3.62 -0.04 10.16
N SER A 17 -2.67 0.15 9.24
CA SER A 17 -2.17 1.48 8.89
C SER A 17 -3.25 2.34 8.24
N LEU A 18 -4.04 1.78 7.31
CA LEU A 18 -5.18 2.46 6.68
C LEU A 18 -6.27 2.79 7.70
N GLU A 19 -6.60 1.87 8.61
CA GLU A 19 -7.55 2.14 9.71
C GLU A 19 -7.09 3.29 10.60
N LYS A 20 -5.78 3.36 10.90
CA LYS A 20 -5.20 4.47 11.66
C LYS A 20 -5.23 5.78 10.86
N ALA A 21 -4.91 5.74 9.57
CA ALA A 21 -4.98 6.90 8.67
C ALA A 21 -6.40 7.50 8.62
N LYS A 22 -7.44 6.66 8.49
CA LYS A 22 -8.85 7.09 8.55
C LYS A 22 -9.16 7.82 9.86
N LYS A 23 -8.72 7.28 11.00
CA LYS A 23 -8.91 7.91 12.33
C LYS A 23 -8.16 9.24 12.48
N MET A 24 -7.13 9.47 11.68
CA MET A 24 -6.37 10.74 11.64
C MET A 24 -6.97 11.76 10.66
N GLY A 25 -8.07 11.43 9.97
CA GLY A 25 -8.70 12.31 8.99
C GLY A 25 -8.00 12.34 7.63
N ILE A 26 -7.09 11.41 7.35
CA ILE A 26 -6.48 11.24 6.02
C ILE A 26 -7.57 10.72 5.09
N LYS A 27 -7.81 11.43 3.98
CA LYS A 27 -8.88 11.14 3.03
C LYS A 27 -8.44 10.21 1.90
N GLU A 28 -7.16 10.26 1.54
CA GLU A 28 -6.61 9.50 0.43
C GLU A 28 -5.14 9.17 0.72
N VAL A 29 -4.71 7.94 0.40
CA VAL A 29 -3.33 7.49 0.49
C VAL A 29 -2.87 7.02 -0.88
N ILE A 30 -1.74 7.55 -1.33
CA ILE A 30 -1.07 7.09 -2.54
C ILE A 30 0.03 6.11 -2.15
N LEU A 31 -0.05 4.88 -2.68
CA LEU A 31 0.94 3.83 -2.46
C LEU A 31 1.66 3.51 -3.78
N PRO A 32 2.91 3.95 -3.97
CA PRO A 32 3.73 3.50 -5.07
C PRO A 32 4.26 2.08 -4.82
N CYS A 33 4.34 1.26 -5.87
CA CYS A 33 5.11 0.03 -5.87
C CYS A 33 5.70 -0.24 -7.25
N ASN A 34 6.91 -0.82 -7.29
CA ASN A 34 7.51 -1.30 -8.54
C ASN A 34 6.55 -2.27 -9.26
N ILE A 35 6.50 -2.18 -10.60
CA ILE A 35 5.58 -2.97 -11.44
C ILE A 35 5.78 -4.49 -11.32
N ASP A 36 7.00 -4.93 -11.01
CA ASP A 36 7.38 -6.33 -10.86
C ASP A 36 7.07 -6.86 -9.45
N ASN A 37 6.75 -5.97 -8.49
CA ASN A 37 6.37 -6.35 -7.13
C ASN A 37 4.92 -6.87 -7.07
N THR A 38 4.73 -8.05 -7.63
CA THR A 38 3.44 -8.76 -7.69
C THR A 38 2.84 -9.00 -6.30
N ALA A 39 3.68 -9.20 -5.27
CA ALA A 39 3.23 -9.43 -3.90
C ALA A 39 2.58 -8.18 -3.30
N SER A 40 3.26 -7.03 -3.38
CA SER A 40 2.70 -5.74 -2.91
C SER A 40 1.47 -5.35 -3.70
N LYS A 41 1.48 -5.51 -5.03
CA LYS A 41 0.31 -5.29 -5.89
C LYS A 41 -0.93 -6.03 -5.37
N LYS A 42 -0.81 -7.34 -5.14
CA LYS A 42 -1.92 -8.16 -4.60
C LYS A 42 -2.38 -7.70 -3.22
N ILE A 43 -1.45 -7.29 -2.35
CA ILE A 43 -1.79 -6.79 -1.01
C ILE A 43 -2.55 -5.47 -1.10
N ILE A 44 -2.11 -4.54 -1.95
CA ILE A 44 -2.74 -3.24 -2.13
C ILE A 44 -4.16 -3.41 -2.71
N GLU A 45 -4.30 -4.20 -3.76
CA GLU A 45 -5.60 -4.51 -4.40
C GLU A 45 -6.55 -5.20 -3.42
N LYS A 46 -6.06 -6.13 -2.59
CA LYS A 46 -6.85 -6.77 -1.52
C LYS A 46 -7.35 -5.79 -0.46
N ASN A 47 -6.70 -4.64 -0.28
CA ASN A 47 -7.13 -3.56 0.61
C ASN A 47 -7.89 -2.45 -0.14
N ASN A 48 -8.51 -2.80 -1.28
CA ASN A 48 -9.31 -1.89 -2.13
C ASN A 48 -8.51 -0.78 -2.80
N GLY A 49 -7.19 -0.96 -2.95
CA GLY A 49 -6.38 -0.05 -3.76
C GLY A 49 -6.76 -0.14 -5.23
N GLN A 50 -6.88 1.02 -5.87
CA GLN A 50 -7.14 1.15 -7.30
C GLN A 50 -5.90 1.73 -7.98
N LEU A 51 -5.49 1.13 -9.10
CA LEU A 51 -4.38 1.67 -9.88
C LEU A 51 -4.79 3.03 -10.43
N LEU A 52 -4.05 4.07 -10.05
CA LEU A 52 -4.27 5.44 -10.51
C LEU A 52 -3.49 5.70 -11.81
N ILE A 53 -2.19 5.40 -11.78
CA ILE A 53 -1.29 5.67 -12.91
C ILE A 53 -0.03 4.81 -12.82
N THR A 54 0.60 4.55 -13.97
CA THR A 54 1.97 4.05 -14.06
C THR A 54 2.89 5.21 -14.41
N ILE A 55 3.96 5.37 -13.65
CA ILE A 55 5.01 6.36 -13.95
C ILE A 55 6.34 5.66 -14.20
N TYR A 56 7.20 6.31 -14.95
CA TYR A 56 8.62 5.97 -15.03
C TYR A 56 9.38 6.84 -14.04
N ASP A 57 10.15 6.23 -13.16
CA ASP A 57 11.04 6.87 -12.21
C ASP A 57 12.44 6.88 -12.83
N GLU A 58 12.87 8.05 -13.33
CA GLU A 58 14.16 8.21 -14.03
C GLU A 58 15.35 7.99 -13.07
N ASP A 59 15.22 8.34 -11.79
CA ASP A 59 16.31 8.23 -10.82
C ASP A 59 16.63 6.76 -10.48
N GLN A 60 15.60 5.92 -10.50
CA GLN A 60 15.70 4.48 -10.21
C GLN A 60 15.69 3.60 -11.46
N ASP A 61 15.53 4.18 -12.64
CA ASP A 61 15.35 3.49 -13.92
C ASP A 61 14.29 2.36 -13.84
N GLU A 62 13.15 2.66 -13.21
CA GLU A 62 12.10 1.68 -12.99
C GLU A 62 10.70 2.24 -13.27
N TYR A 63 9.78 1.35 -13.60
CA TYR A 63 8.36 1.70 -13.66
C TYR A 63 7.71 1.44 -12.30
N LEU A 64 6.90 2.41 -11.86
CA LEU A 64 6.12 2.33 -10.64
C LEU A 64 4.63 2.38 -10.97
N TYR A 65 3.85 1.48 -10.37
CA TYR A 65 2.42 1.68 -10.18
C TYR A 65 2.19 2.63 -9.02
N LYS A 66 1.32 3.62 -9.19
CA LYS A 66 0.75 4.40 -8.10
C LYS A 66 -0.69 3.96 -7.89
N TYR A 67 -0.96 3.40 -6.71
CA TYR A 67 -2.30 3.06 -6.29
C TYR A 67 -2.88 4.15 -5.40
N VAL A 68 -4.17 4.42 -5.57
CA VAL A 68 -4.95 5.17 -4.59
C VAL A 68 -5.68 4.19 -3.68
N VAL A 69 -5.54 4.37 -2.37
CA VAL A 69 -6.19 3.56 -1.35
C VAL A 69 -6.76 4.51 -0.31
N LEU A 70 -8.04 4.33 0.03
CA LEU A 70 -8.66 4.58 1.34
C LEU A 70 -10.18 4.45 1.26
#